data_AF-A0A9Q2QKB5-F1
#
_entry.id   AF-A0A9Q2QKB5-F1
#
_cell.length_a   1.000
_cell.length_b   1.000
_cell.length_c   1.000
_cell.angle_alpha   90.00
_cell.angle_beta   90.00
_cell.angle_gamma   90.00
#
_symmetry.space_group_name_H-M   'P 1'
#
loop_
_entity.id
_entity.type
_entity.pdbx_description
1 polymer ?
#
loop_
_entity_poly.entity_id
_entity_poly.type
_entity_poly.pdbx_seq_one_letter_code
_entity_poly.pdbx_strand_id
1 'polypeptide(L)'
;MNWNQKDLICEFELLKEKIDDVITAHVWHGDEMFTKRDLTTKEEMMTYAIGYNESRIQHEHTTELMLAYLKQFDKLIEDFKALDIEIASSAKFGDGTDNA
;
A
#
# COMPACT_ATOMS: atom_id res chain seq x y z
N MET A 1 -6.98 -9.96 -18.80
CA MET A 1 -7.18 -11.03 -17.81
C MET A 1 -8.60 -10.86 -17.31
N ASN A 2 -9.42 -11.92 -17.30
CA ASN A 2 -10.84 -11.81 -16.94
C ASN A 2 -10.97 -11.87 -15.42
N TRP A 3 -10.70 -10.75 -14.76
CA TRP A 3 -10.77 -10.64 -13.30
C TRP A 3 -12.21 -10.76 -12.84
N ASN A 4 -12.49 -11.62 -11.88
CA ASN A 4 -13.78 -11.60 -11.18
C ASN A 4 -13.66 -10.81 -9.87
N GLN A 5 -14.80 -10.57 -9.21
CA GLN A 5 -14.83 -9.79 -7.97
C GLN A 5 -13.95 -10.39 -6.85
N LYS A 6 -13.87 -11.72 -6.73
CA LYS A 6 -13.04 -12.38 -5.72
C LYS A 6 -11.55 -12.16 -5.99
N ASP A 7 -11.15 -12.25 -7.26
CA ASP A 7 -9.74 -12.03 -7.65
C ASP A 7 -9.30 -10.60 -7.28
N LEU A 8 -10.14 -9.59 -7.57
CA LEU A 8 -9.85 -8.19 -7.20
C LEU A 8 -9.79 -7.98 -5.69
N ILE A 9 -10.70 -8.59 -4.92
CA ILE A 9 -10.66 -8.53 -3.46
C ILE A 9 -9.34 -9.09 -2.94
N CYS A 10 -8.90 -10.25 -3.42
CA CYS A 10 -7.62 -10.84 -3.04
C CYS A 10 -6.44 -9.90 -3.32
N GLU A 11 -6.41 -9.23 -4.47
CA GLU A 11 -5.34 -8.27 -4.77
C GLU A 11 -5.35 -7.02 -3.88
N PHE A 12 -6.55 -6.51 -3.55
CA PHE A 12 -6.66 -5.42 -2.58
C PHE A 12 -6.17 -5.83 -1.20
N GLU A 13 -6.49 -7.05 -0.74
CA GLU A 13 -5.99 -7.60 0.52
C GLU A 13 -4.47 -7.77 0.52
N LEU A 14 -3.91 -8.34 -0.55
CA LEU A 14 -2.46 -8.49 -0.71
C LEU A 14 -1.73 -7.14 -0.74
N LEU A 15 -2.30 -6.14 -1.41
CA LEU A 15 -1.73 -4.79 -1.43
C LEU A 15 -1.78 -4.14 -0.04
N LYS A 16 -2.86 -4.35 0.70
CA LYS A 16 -2.98 -3.88 2.09
C LYS A 16 -1.93 -4.51 3.00
N GLU A 17 -1.73 -5.83 2.91
CA GLU A 17 -0.70 -6.55 3.69
C GLU A 17 0.70 -5.99 3.42
N LYS A 18 1.04 -5.75 2.14
CA LYS A 18 2.31 -5.13 1.76
C LYS A 18 2.51 -3.73 2.35
N ILE A 19 1.44 -2.93 2.42
CA ILE A 19 1.50 -1.59 3.04
C ILE A 19 1.72 -1.74 4.55
N ASP A 20 1.04 -2.69 5.20
CA ASP A 20 1.20 -2.96 6.63
C ASP A 20 2.64 -3.40 6.98
N ASP A 21 3.25 -4.24 6.14
CA ASP A 21 4.64 -4.65 6.28
C ASP A 21 5.61 -3.46 6.20
N VAL A 22 5.39 -2.55 5.23
CA VAL A 22 6.23 -1.35 5.08
C VAL A 22 6.09 -0.41 6.27
N ILE A 23 4.86 -0.21 6.77
CA ILE A 23 4.62 0.61 7.96
C ILE A 23 5.29 -0.02 9.18
N THR A 24 5.12 -1.32 9.38
CA THR A 24 5.72 -2.06 10.50
C THR A 24 7.24 -1.93 10.49
N ALA A 25 7.88 -2.15 9.34
CA ALA A 25 9.33 -2.00 9.21
C ALA A 25 9.79 -0.55 9.45
N HIS A 26 9.05 0.44 8.97
CA HIS A 26 9.37 1.85 9.20
C HIS A 26 9.31 2.21 10.69
N VAL A 27 8.28 1.76 11.40
CA VAL A 27 8.12 1.99 12.85
C VAL A 27 9.22 1.32 13.66
N TRP A 28 9.56 0.06 13.38
CA TRP A 28 10.59 -0.67 14.12
C TRP A 28 11.94 0.05 14.15
N HIS A 29 12.39 0.60 13.02
CA HIS A 29 13.62 1.38 12.98
C HIS A 29 13.56 2.62 13.88
N GLY A 30 12.43 3.33 13.85
CA GLY A 30 12.21 4.48 14.72
C GLY A 30 12.22 4.12 16.19
N ASP A 31 11.53 3.04 16.56
CA ASP A 31 11.42 2.57 17.95
C ASP A 31 12.75 2.04 18.50
N GLU A 32 13.59 1.42 17.66
CA GLU A 32 14.92 0.93 18.06
C GLU A 32 15.93 2.06 18.18
N MET A 33 15.97 2.98 17.22
CA MET A 33 17.00 4.02 17.14
C MET A 33 16.66 5.27 17.96
N PHE A 34 15.38 5.66 18.02
CA PHE A 34 14.93 6.96 18.52
C PHE A 34 13.99 6.83 19.74
N THR A 35 14.51 6.26 20.83
CA THR A 35 13.76 5.90 22.05
C THR A 35 13.42 7.05 23.01
N LYS A 36 14.10 8.18 22.90
CA LYS A 36 13.96 9.39 23.74
C LYS A 36 13.46 10.58 22.93
N ARG A 37 12.55 11.35 23.54
CA ARG A 37 12.04 12.61 22.97
C ARG A 37 13.02 13.78 23.16
N ASP A 38 13.56 13.90 24.37
CA ASP A 38 14.47 14.98 24.73
C ASP A 38 15.89 14.41 24.92
N LEU A 39 16.86 15.01 24.24
CA LEU A 39 18.28 14.64 24.34
C LEU A 39 18.98 15.70 25.18
N THR A 40 19.46 15.31 26.36
CA THR A 40 20.01 16.24 27.36
C THR A 40 21.52 16.16 27.45
N THR A 41 22.09 15.06 26.95
CA THR A 41 23.54 14.83 26.94
C THR A 41 24.09 14.79 25.52
N LYS A 42 25.38 15.10 25.38
CA LYS A 42 26.08 14.99 24.10
C LYS A 42 26.08 13.55 23.58
N GLU A 43 26.20 12.56 24.46
CA GLU A 43 26.22 11.15 24.08
C GLU A 43 24.91 10.72 23.43
N GLU A 44 23.76 11.11 24.02
CA GLU A 44 22.44 10.88 23.43
C GLU A 44 22.29 11.52 22.04
N MET A 45 22.74 12.76 21.87
CA MET A 45 22.73 13.46 20.59
C MET A 45 23.61 12.77 19.55
N MET A 46 24.80 12.31 19.95
CA MET A 46 25.73 11.62 19.06
C MET A 46 25.20 10.26 18.63
N THR A 47 24.57 9.50 19.52
CA THR A 47 23.91 8.23 19.17
C THR A 47 22.86 8.46 18.08
N TYR A 48 21.99 9.45 18.24
CA TYR A 48 20.97 9.76 17.21
C TYR A 48 21.60 10.21 15.88
N ALA A 49 22.66 11.02 15.94
CA ALA A 49 23.36 11.47 14.74
C ALA A 49 24.00 10.30 13.96
N ILE A 50 24.50 9.27 14.65
CA ILE A 50 25.04 8.06 14.01
C ILE A 50 23.95 7.30 13.24
N GLY A 51 22.72 7.27 13.77
CA GLY A 51 21.57 6.63 13.10
C GLY A 51 21.04 7.36 11.88
N TYR A 52 21.52 8.58 11.59
CA TYR A 52 21.00 9.40 10.49
C TYR A 52 21.12 8.72 9.12
N ASN A 53 22.28 8.13 8.82
CA ASN A 53 22.51 7.52 7.51
C ASN A 53 21.57 6.34 7.24
N GLU A 54 21.39 5.48 8.24
CA GLU A 54 20.45 4.35 8.15
C GLU A 54 19.02 4.86 7.99
N SER A 55 18.63 5.86 8.79
CA SER A 55 17.30 6.48 8.71
C SER A 55 17.02 7.10 7.35
N ARG A 56 18.01 7.75 6.74
CA ARG A 56 17.89 8.34 5.41
C ARG A 56 17.66 7.25 4.35
N ILE A 57 18.44 6.18 4.40
CA ILE A 57 18.30 5.04 3.47
C ILE A 57 16.92 4.39 3.65
N GLN A 58 16.51 4.15 4.88
CA GLN A 58 15.20 3.57 5.16
C GLN A 58 14.07 4.46 4.64
N HIS A 59 14.14 5.78 4.88
CA HIS A 59 13.14 6.73 4.39
C HIS A 59 13.04 6.74 2.85
N GLU A 60 14.17 6.67 2.15
CA GLU A 60 14.22 6.56 0.69
C GLU A 60 13.51 5.28 0.23
N HIS A 61 13.88 4.12 0.78
CA HIS A 61 13.26 2.83 0.42
C HIS A 61 11.76 2.77 0.77
N THR A 62 11.35 3.25 1.94
CA THR A 62 9.94 3.33 2.33
C THR A 62 9.16 4.18 1.35
N THR A 63 9.69 5.34 0.94
CA THR A 63 9.05 6.23 -0.03
C THR A 63 8.90 5.55 -1.39
N GLU A 64 9.96 4.91 -1.89
CA GLU A 64 9.94 4.19 -3.17
C GLU A 64 8.91 3.05 -3.20
N LEU A 65 8.83 2.27 -2.13
CA LEU A 65 7.84 1.20 -1.99
C LEU A 65 6.42 1.74 -1.94
N MET A 66 6.17 2.79 -1.15
CA MET A 66 4.85 3.42 -1.08
C MET A 66 4.41 3.99 -2.43
N LEU A 67 5.31 4.59 -3.20
CA LEU A 67 5.02 5.05 -4.57
C LEU A 67 4.71 3.88 -5.52
N ALA A 68 5.40 2.75 -5.39
CA ALA A 68 5.13 1.56 -6.18
C ALA A 68 3.75 0.94 -5.83
N TYR A 69 3.38 0.93 -4.56
CA TYR A 69 2.08 0.45 -4.08
C TYR A 69 0.94 1.39 -4.46
N LEU A 70 1.17 2.70 -4.48
CA LEU A 70 0.18 3.65 -4.99
C LEU A 70 -0.14 3.38 -6.47
N LYS A 71 0.87 3.12 -7.31
CA LYS A 71 0.67 2.74 -8.71
C LYS A 71 -0.10 1.42 -8.85
N GLN A 72 0.16 0.44 -7.99
CA GLN A 72 -0.60 -0.82 -7.96
C GLN A 72 -2.05 -0.57 -7.55
N PHE A 73 -2.28 0.31 -6.58
CA PHE A 73 -3.62 0.70 -6.15
C PHE A 73 -4.43 1.37 -7.26
N ASP A 74 -3.82 2.32 -7.98
CA ASP A 74 -4.44 3.00 -9.12
C ASP A 74 -4.88 1.99 -10.20
N LYS A 75 -4.02 1.01 -10.49
CA LYS A 75 -4.35 -0.07 -11.43
C LYS A 75 -5.52 -0.93 -10.93
N LEU A 76 -5.55 -1.31 -9.65
CA LEU A 76 -6.67 -2.08 -9.09
C LEU A 76 -7.98 -1.30 -9.14
N ILE A 77 -7.95 0.02 -8.98
CA ILE A 77 -9.13 0.89 -9.18
C ILE A 77 -9.60 0.84 -10.64
N GLU A 78 -8.69 0.90 -11.61
CA GLU A 78 -9.04 0.80 -13.03
C GLU A 78 -9.65 -0.57 -13.36
N ASP A 79 -9.03 -1.65 -12.89
CA ASP A 79 -9.51 -3.02 -13.10
C ASP A 79 -10.89 -3.22 -12.44
N PHE A 80 -11.13 -2.65 -11.25
CA PHE A 80 -12.44 -2.67 -10.60
C PHE A 80 -13.51 -1.92 -11.39
N LYS A 81 -13.20 -0.71 -11.89
CA LYS A 81 -14.15 0.05 -12.73
C LYS A 81 -14.49 -0.70 -14.02
N ALA A 82 -13.52 -1.36 -14.63
CA ALA A 82 -13.75 -2.16 -15.83
C ALA A 82 -14.72 -3.32 -15.55
N LEU A 83 -14.54 -4.04 -14.44
CA LEU A 83 -15.43 -5.12 -14.02
C LEU A 83 -16.86 -4.63 -13.74
N ASP A 84 -17.02 -3.48 -13.08
CA ASP A 84 -18.33 -2.90 -12.78
C ASP A 84 -19.11 -2.56 -14.07
N ILE A 85 -18.42 -2.00 -15.07
CA ILE A 85 -19.01 -1.72 -16.39
C ILE A 85 -19.42 -3.01 -17.11
N GLU A 86 -18.61 -4.07 -17.04
CA GLU A 86 -18.93 -5.37 -17.65
C GLU A 86 -20.18 -6.00 -17.02
N ILE A 87 -20.26 -5.99 -15.69
CA ILE A 87 -21.43 -6.50 -14.95
C ILE A 87 -22.67 -5.68 -15.32
N ALA A 88 -22.59 -4.34 -15.31
CA ALA A 88 -23.72 -3.49 -15.68
C ALA A 88 -24.17 -3.68 -17.13
N SER A 89 -23.22 -3.94 -18.04
CA SER A 89 -23.53 -4.18 -19.46
C SER A 89 -24.21 -5.53 -19.63
N SER A 90 -23.69 -6.61 -19.03
CA SER A 90 -24.30 -7.94 -19.11
C SER A 90 -25.72 -7.98 -18.52
N ALA A 91 -25.98 -7.25 -17.43
CA ALA A 91 -27.30 -7.12 -16.84
C ALA A 91 -28.33 -6.48 -17.80
N LYS A 92 -27.92 -5.51 -18.64
CA LYS A 92 -28.81 -4.87 -19.62
C LYS A 92 -29.18 -5.76 -20.80
N PHE A 93 -28.35 -6.72 -21.17
CA PHE A 93 -28.63 -7.66 -22.26
C PHE A 93 -29.46 -8.88 -21.81
N GLY A 94 -29.53 -9.15 -20.50
CA GLY A 94 -30.31 -10.26 -19.95
C GLY A 94 -31.81 -10.00 -19.80
N ASP A 95 -32.26 -8.74 -19.87
CA ASP A 95 -33.69 -8.35 -19.73
C ASP A 95 -34.44 -8.29 -21.09
N GLY A 96 -33.82 -8.82 -22.15
CA GLY A 96 -34.27 -8.69 -23.54
C GLY A 96 -34.62 -10.01 -24.21
N THR A 97 -35.08 -11.04 -23.49
CA THR A 97 -35.69 -12.23 -24.11
C THR A 97 -36.81 -12.77 -23.24
N ASP A 98 -37.99 -12.17 -23.31
CA ASP A 98 -39.25 -12.89 -23.15
C ASP A 98 -40.37 -12.19 -23.95
N ASN A 99 -40.99 -13.00 -24.82
CA ASN A 99 -42.27 -12.81 -25.53
C ASN A 99 -42.29 -11.95 -26.82
N ALA A 100 -42.14 -12.62 -27.96
CA ALA A 100 -43.03 -12.50 -29.13
C ALA A 100 -42.91 -13.74 -30.03
#